data_AF-A0A077PJG4-F1
#
_entry.id   AF-A0A077PJG4-F1
#
_cell.length_a   1.000
_cell.length_b   1.000
_cell.length_c   1.000
_cell.angle_alpha   90.00
_cell.angle_beta   90.00
_cell.angle_gamma   90.00
#
_symmetry.space_group_name_H-M   'P 1'
#
loop_
_entity.id
_entity.type
_entity.pdbx_description
1 polymer ?
#
loop_
_entity_poly.entity_id
_entity_poly.type
_entity_poly.pdbx_seq_one_letter_code
_entity_poly.pdbx_strand_id
1 'polypeptide(L)'
;MITVYQYIYDKMIKKREEMRSYLLGPLSDDFPKKYKPIRELYYTGSAKGKSCVEKMIIKTADDLLLFQLEKLDKLRLLENGQDMFSMELKPKEYNSIVYVPENLSFYSIMKELIEEENNNHTSRFVY
;
A
#
# COMPACT_ATOMS: atom_id res chain seq x y z
N MET A 1 0.27 -22.27 2.51
CA MET A 1 0.31 -21.24 3.57
C MET A 1 1.05 -20.05 2.99
N ILE A 2 0.48 -18.84 3.07
CA ILE A 2 1.14 -17.62 2.59
C ILE A 2 1.69 -16.88 3.81
N THR A 3 2.88 -16.32 3.66
CA THR A 3 3.54 -15.57 4.74
C THR A 3 2.86 -14.22 4.92
N VAL A 4 2.91 -13.68 6.14
CA VAL A 4 2.42 -12.32 6.40
C VAL A 4 3.17 -11.28 5.56
N TYR A 5 4.47 -11.48 5.30
CA TYR A 5 5.28 -10.64 4.40
C TYR A 5 4.71 -10.59 2.98
N GLN A 6 4.46 -11.76 2.38
CA GLN A 6 3.87 -11.83 1.04
C GLN A 6 2.48 -11.20 1.02
N TYR A 7 1.67 -11.46 2.04
CA TYR A 7 0.35 -10.86 2.17
C TYR A 7 0.38 -9.33 2.20
N ILE A 8 1.28 -8.73 2.99
CA ILE A 8 1.44 -7.27 3.06
C ILE A 8 1.98 -6.70 1.76
N TYR A 9 2.98 -7.33 1.16
CA TYR A 9 3.53 -6.91 -0.14
C TYR A 9 2.44 -6.86 -1.23
N ASP A 10 1.61 -7.89 -1.32
CA ASP A 10 0.52 -7.94 -2.30
C ASP A 10 -0.57 -6.88 -2.00
N LYS A 11 -0.82 -6.57 -0.73
CA LYS A 11 -1.72 -5.46 -0.35
C LYS A 11 -1.14 -4.10 -0.74
N MET A 12 0.18 -3.90 -0.63
CA MET A 12 0.84 -2.67 -1.10
C MET A 12 0.65 -2.49 -2.60
N ILE A 13 0.95 -3.51 -3.41
CA ILE A 13 0.75 -3.48 -4.87
C ILE A 13 -0.70 -3.13 -5.20
N LYS A 14 -1.64 -3.87 -4.62
CA LYS A 14 -3.07 -3.66 -4.88
C LYS A 14 -3.51 -2.24 -4.51
N LYS A 15 -3.04 -1.70 -3.39
CA LYS A 15 -3.41 -0.34 -2.96
C LYS A 15 -2.86 0.74 -3.90
N ARG A 16 -1.63 0.56 -4.37
CA ARG A 16 -1.00 1.44 -5.37
C ARG A 16 -1.77 1.39 -6.69
N GLU A 17 -2.17 0.21 -7.14
CA GLU A 17 -2.99 0.03 -8.36
C GLU A 17 -4.40 0.61 -8.23
N GLU A 18 -5.06 0.44 -7.08
CA GLU A 18 -6.35 1.07 -6.78
C GLU A 18 -6.23 2.60 -6.86
N MET A 19 -5.22 3.18 -6.22
CA MET A 19 -4.98 4.63 -6.23
C MET A 19 -4.65 5.14 -7.64
N ARG A 20 -3.80 4.40 -8.38
CA ARG A 20 -3.48 4.72 -9.78
C ARG A 20 -4.73 4.70 -10.65
N SER A 21 -5.55 3.66 -10.53
CA SER A 21 -6.78 3.50 -11.31
C SER A 21 -7.80 4.59 -10.97
N TYR A 22 -7.93 4.94 -9.69
CA TYR A 22 -8.78 6.05 -9.26
C TYR A 22 -8.31 7.38 -9.86
N LEU A 23 -7.03 7.69 -9.73
CA LEU A 23 -6.49 8.99 -10.16
C LEU A 23 -6.28 9.11 -11.66
N LEU A 24 -5.99 8.04 -12.37
CA LEU A 24 -5.58 8.07 -13.78
C LEU A 24 -6.49 7.25 -14.72
N GLY A 25 -7.49 6.54 -14.21
CA GLY A 25 -8.42 5.76 -15.05
C GLY A 25 -9.23 6.63 -16.02
N PRO A 26 -10.07 6.01 -16.88
CA PRO A 26 -10.90 6.70 -17.86
C PRO A 26 -11.71 7.85 -17.24
N LEU A 27 -11.96 8.91 -18.02
CA LEU A 27 -12.78 10.04 -17.58
C LEU A 27 -14.23 9.57 -17.39
N SER A 28 -14.71 9.56 -16.15
CA SER A 28 -16.13 9.65 -15.87
C SER A 28 -16.52 11.13 -15.76
N ASP A 29 -17.75 11.47 -16.17
CA ASP A 29 -18.27 12.84 -16.05
C ASP A 29 -18.30 13.32 -14.58
N ASP A 30 -18.34 12.39 -13.63
CA ASP A 30 -18.36 12.64 -12.18
C ASP A 30 -16.96 12.78 -11.54
N PHE A 31 -15.87 12.80 -12.32
CA PHE A 31 -14.53 12.85 -11.74
C PHE A 31 -14.25 14.19 -11.01
N PRO A 32 -13.76 14.18 -9.75
CA PRO A 32 -13.59 15.41 -8.98
C PRO A 32 -12.66 16.41 -9.67
N LYS A 33 -13.17 17.62 -9.93
CA LYS A 33 -12.40 18.70 -10.62
C LYS A 33 -11.04 18.99 -9.96
N LYS A 34 -10.94 18.84 -8.63
CA LYS A 34 -9.70 19.04 -7.87
C LYS A 34 -8.53 18.13 -8.30
N TYR A 35 -8.80 17.00 -8.93
CA TYR A 35 -7.76 16.06 -9.36
C TYR A 35 -7.43 16.18 -10.86
N LYS A 36 -8.11 17.05 -11.61
CA LYS A 36 -7.80 17.32 -13.03
C LYS A 36 -6.34 17.73 -13.27
N PRO A 37 -5.73 18.63 -12.46
CA PRO A 37 -4.34 19.04 -12.67
C PRO A 37 -3.34 17.87 -12.56
N ILE A 38 -3.60 16.89 -11.69
CA ILE A 38 -2.74 15.71 -11.54
C ILE A 38 -2.78 14.85 -12.82
N ARG A 39 -3.98 14.66 -13.40
CA ARG A 39 -4.13 13.91 -14.66
C ARG A 39 -3.49 14.64 -15.84
N GLU A 40 -3.66 15.95 -15.93
CA GLU A 40 -2.99 16.76 -16.97
C GLU A 40 -1.47 16.62 -16.84
N LEU A 41 -0.93 16.78 -15.64
CA LEU A 41 0.50 16.60 -15.39
C LEU A 41 1.00 15.19 -15.78
N TYR A 42 0.17 14.17 -15.62
CA TYR A 42 0.50 12.79 -16.04
C TYR A 42 0.40 12.60 -17.56
N TYR A 43 -0.71 12.95 -18.20
CA TYR A 43 -0.95 12.60 -19.60
C TYR A 43 -0.29 13.56 -20.59
N THR A 44 -0.28 14.85 -20.28
CA THR A 44 0.24 15.90 -21.18
C THR A 44 1.56 16.50 -20.69
N GLY A 45 1.95 16.24 -19.45
CA GLY A 45 3.20 16.72 -18.88
C GLY A 45 4.47 16.02 -19.38
N SER A 46 5.62 16.56 -18.96
CA SER A 46 6.94 15.97 -19.24
C SER A 46 7.14 14.63 -18.53
N ALA A 47 8.17 13.88 -18.92
CA ALA A 47 8.58 12.65 -18.21
C ALA A 47 8.81 12.89 -16.70
N LYS A 48 9.35 14.05 -16.33
CA LYS A 48 9.50 14.45 -14.91
C LYS A 48 8.15 14.65 -14.22
N GLY A 49 7.17 15.22 -14.92
CA GLY A 49 5.79 15.38 -14.45
C GLY A 49 5.13 14.02 -14.19
N LYS A 50 5.23 13.10 -15.16
CA LYS A 50 4.76 11.71 -15.03
C LYS A 50 5.35 11.01 -13.82
N SER A 51 6.69 11.04 -13.68
CA SER A 51 7.39 10.43 -12.55
C SER A 51 6.97 11.04 -11.20
N CYS A 52 6.76 12.36 -11.16
CA CYS A 52 6.27 13.03 -9.95
C CYS A 52 4.89 12.51 -9.53
N VAL A 53 3.96 12.39 -10.48
CA VAL A 53 2.61 11.87 -10.22
C VAL A 53 2.66 10.41 -9.76
N GLU A 54 3.47 9.56 -10.39
CA GLU A 54 3.62 8.16 -9.95
C GLU A 54 4.18 8.05 -8.53
N LYS A 55 5.21 8.83 -8.19
CA LYS A 55 5.76 8.87 -6.83
C LYS A 55 4.72 9.34 -5.82
N MET A 56 3.91 10.34 -6.18
CA MET A 56 2.82 10.83 -5.35
C MET A 56 1.75 9.74 -5.14
N ILE A 57 1.38 9.00 -6.18
CA ILE A 57 0.42 7.88 -6.10
C ILE A 57 0.93 6.82 -5.13
N ILE A 58 2.18 6.37 -5.33
CA ILE A 58 2.82 5.33 -4.50
C ILE A 58 2.83 5.78 -3.04
N LYS A 59 3.37 6.97 -2.75
CA LYS A 59 3.46 7.50 -1.39
C LYS A 59 2.07 7.59 -0.74
N THR A 60 1.08 8.12 -1.45
CA THR A 60 -0.28 8.30 -0.90
C THR A 60 -0.93 6.94 -0.60
N ALA A 61 -0.77 5.96 -1.50
CA ALA A 61 -1.30 4.62 -1.28
C ALA A 61 -0.63 3.93 -0.09
N ASP A 62 0.69 4.07 0.02
CA ASP A 62 1.47 3.48 1.12
C ASP A 62 1.12 4.11 2.47
N ASP A 63 1.03 5.45 2.54
CA ASP A 63 0.65 6.16 3.78
C ASP A 63 -0.76 5.75 4.25
N LEU A 64 -1.71 5.59 3.33
CA LEU A 64 -3.06 5.14 3.65
C LEU A 64 -3.08 3.70 4.16
N LEU A 65 -2.31 2.80 3.53
CA LEU A 65 -2.22 1.42 3.96
C LEU A 65 -1.50 1.30 5.31
N LEU A 66 -0.38 2.01 5.51
CA LEU A 66 0.32 2.09 6.79
C LEU A 66 -0.62 2.49 7.92
N PHE A 67 -1.43 3.54 7.72
CA PHE A 67 -2.41 3.97 8.72
C PHE A 67 -3.46 2.90 9.03
N GLN A 68 -3.89 2.12 8.04
CA GLN A 68 -4.82 1.00 8.24
C GLN A 68 -4.16 -0.14 9.01
N LEU A 69 -2.93 -0.50 8.66
CA LEU A 69 -2.17 -1.56 9.31
C LEU A 69 -1.82 -1.20 10.76
N GLU A 70 -1.44 0.05 11.03
CA GLU A 70 -1.19 0.55 12.39
C GLU A 70 -2.43 0.40 13.28
N LYS A 71 -3.63 0.67 12.74
CA LYS A 71 -4.88 0.45 13.47
C LYS A 71 -5.12 -1.03 13.77
N LEU A 72 -4.83 -1.92 12.82
CA LEU A 72 -4.97 -3.36 13.04
C LEU A 72 -4.00 -3.86 14.09
N ASP A 73 -2.75 -3.39 14.08
CA ASP A 73 -1.77 -3.72 15.12
C ASP A 73 -2.25 -3.20 16.50
N LYS A 74 -2.78 -1.97 16.56
CA LYS A 74 -3.34 -1.43 17.81
C LYS A 74 -4.52 -2.24 18.35
N LEU A 75 -5.37 -2.78 17.47
CA LEU A 75 -6.45 -3.67 17.87
C LEU A 75 -5.96 -5.04 18.36
N ARG A 76 -4.73 -5.41 18.00
CA ARG A 76 -4.09 -6.66 18.43
C ARG A 76 -3.30 -6.52 19.73
N LEU A 77 -2.98 -5.30 20.15
CA LEU A 77 -2.27 -5.03 21.40
C LEU A 77 -3.07 -5.54 22.60
N LEU A 78 -2.37 -6.27 23.47
CA LEU A 78 -2.88 -6.72 24.76
C LEU A 78 -2.84 -5.57 25.79
N GLU A 79 -3.49 -5.77 26.94
CA GLU A 79 -3.58 -4.76 28.01
C GLU A 79 -2.21 -4.32 28.57
N ASN A 80 -1.18 -5.17 28.42
CA ASN A 80 0.18 -4.83 28.80
C ASN A 80 0.88 -3.86 27.83
N GLY A 81 0.28 -3.58 26.67
CA GLY A 81 0.77 -2.65 25.65
C GLY A 81 2.05 -3.07 24.92
N GLN A 82 2.60 -4.26 25.22
CA GLN A 82 3.84 -4.77 24.64
C GLN A 82 3.59 -5.98 23.74
N ASP A 83 2.69 -6.87 24.15
CA ASP A 83 2.41 -8.09 23.43
C ASP A 83 1.19 -7.92 22.53
N MET A 84 1.17 -8.62 21.40
CA MET A 84 0.00 -8.71 20.53
C MET A 84 -0.53 -10.14 20.52
N PHE A 85 -1.84 -10.35 20.36
CA PHE A 85 -2.35 -11.70 20.14
C PHE A 85 -2.12 -12.17 18.68
N SER A 86 -2.02 -13.49 18.50
CA SER A 86 -1.89 -14.12 17.19
C SER A 86 -3.21 -14.05 16.41
N MET A 87 -3.13 -13.87 15.10
CA MET A 87 -4.30 -13.69 14.26
C MET A 87 -4.24 -14.60 13.03
N GLU A 88 -5.36 -15.22 12.70
CA GLU A 88 -5.55 -15.90 11.42
C GLU A 88 -6.40 -15.04 10.50
N LEU A 89 -5.82 -14.68 9.35
CA LEU A 89 -6.54 -14.02 8.27
C LEU A 89 -6.93 -15.06 7.21
N LYS A 90 -8.17 -14.96 6.73
CA LYS A 90 -8.70 -15.75 5.60
C LYS A 90 -9.02 -14.81 4.41
N PRO A 91 -8.01 -14.17 3.82
CA PRO A 91 -8.21 -13.28 2.69
C PRO A 91 -8.77 -14.05 1.49
N LYS A 92 -9.90 -13.58 0.92
CA LYS A 92 -10.59 -14.23 -0.21
C LYS A 92 -9.72 -14.39 -1.45
N GLU A 93 -8.70 -13.54 -1.59
CA GLU A 93 -7.75 -13.55 -2.70
C GLU A 93 -6.86 -14.82 -2.68
N TYR A 94 -6.79 -15.50 -1.54
CA TYR A 94 -5.98 -16.68 -1.36
C TYR A 94 -6.86 -17.84 -0.91
N ASN A 95 -6.71 -19.00 -1.56
CA ASN A 95 -7.24 -20.26 -1.05
C ASN A 95 -6.36 -20.80 0.11
N SER A 96 -5.89 -19.92 0.99
CA SER A 96 -4.97 -20.22 2.09
C SER A 96 -5.20 -19.27 3.26
N ILE A 97 -4.89 -19.75 4.46
CA ILE A 97 -4.79 -18.92 5.67
C ILE A 97 -3.46 -18.18 5.67
N VAL A 98 -3.47 -16.96 6.20
CA VAL A 98 -2.29 -16.19 6.58
C VAL A 98 -2.27 -16.16 8.12
N TYR A 99 -1.30 -16.85 8.71
CA TYR A 99 -1.09 -16.83 10.16
C TYR A 99 -0.15 -15.68 10.53
N VAL A 100 -0.53 -14.92 11.54
CA VAL A 100 0.21 -13.76 12.03
C VAL A 100 0.55 -13.99 13.51
N PRO A 101 1.82 -14.20 13.85
CA PRO A 101 2.24 -14.46 15.22
C PRO A 101 2.18 -13.19 16.09
N GLU A 102 2.27 -13.41 17.39
CA GLU A 102 2.15 -12.43 18.48
C GLU A 102 3.23 -11.33 18.46
N ASN A 103 4.38 -11.62 17.85
CA ASN A 103 5.53 -10.73 17.78
C ASN A 103 5.67 -9.99 16.44
N LEU A 104 4.72 -10.16 15.51
CA LEU A 104 4.77 -9.51 14.19
C LEU A 104 3.70 -8.43 14.06
N SER A 105 4.18 -7.22 13.80
CA SER A 105 3.39 -6.04 13.44
C SER A 105 3.29 -5.92 11.91
N PHE A 106 2.07 -5.74 11.41
CA PHE A 106 1.85 -5.46 10.00
C PHE A 106 2.52 -4.15 9.57
N TYR A 107 2.45 -3.14 10.43
CA TYR A 107 3.05 -1.82 10.21
C TYR A 107 4.58 -1.90 10.10
N SER A 108 5.24 -2.65 10.98
CA SER A 108 6.69 -2.86 10.91
C SER A 108 7.09 -3.60 9.64
N ILE A 109 6.37 -4.68 9.27
CA ILE A 109 6.62 -5.42 8.03
C ILE A 109 6.53 -4.49 6.81
N MET A 110 5.49 -3.65 6.74
CA MET A 110 5.34 -2.73 5.61
C MET A 110 6.48 -1.70 5.55
N LYS A 111 6.94 -1.20 6.70
CA LYS A 111 8.11 -0.29 6.73
C LYS A 111 9.37 -0.95 6.20
N GLU A 112 9.66 -2.18 6.65
CA GLU A 112 10.80 -2.96 6.16
C GLU A 112 10.73 -3.12 4.63
N LEU A 113 9.57 -3.50 4.10
CA LEU A 113 9.36 -3.64 2.65
C LEU A 113 9.58 -2.33 1.88
N ILE A 114 9.13 -1.20 2.41
CA ILE A 114 9.36 0.12 1.80
C ILE A 114 10.85 0.49 1.82
N GLU A 115 11.55 0.23 2.93
CA GLU A 115 12.99 0.46 3.03
C GLU A 115 13.77 -0.42 2.04
N GLU A 116 13.41 -1.71 1.91
CA GLU A 116 13.99 -2.62 0.93
C GLU A 116 13.77 -2.13 -0.52
N GLU A 117 12.57 -1.67 -0.87
CA GLU A 117 12.27 -1.11 -2.19
C GLU A 117 13.13 0.13 -2.50
N ASN A 118 13.31 1.01 -1.50
CA ASN A 118 14.11 2.23 -1.65
C ASN A 118 15.60 1.93 -1.80
N ASN A 119 16.11 0.94 -1.06
CA ASN A 119 17.53 0.57 -1.07
C ASN A 119 17.94 -0.20 -2.32
N ASN A 120 17.03 -0.99 -2.91
CA ASN A 120 17.36 -1.85 -4.04
C ASN A 120 17.34 -1.15 -5.42
N HIS A 121 17.06 0.16 -5.51
CA HIS A 121 16.88 0.91 -6.78
C HIS A 121 15.90 0.27 -7.80
N THR A 122 15.20 -0.81 -7.42
CA THR A 122 14.33 -1.63 -8.28
C THR A 122 12.88 -1.32 -7.97
N SER A 123 12.49 -0.05 -8.08
CA SER A 123 11.07 0.25 -8.18
C SER A 123 10.59 -0.21 -9.56
N ARG A 124 9.82 -1.29 -9.61
CA ARG A 124 9.10 -1.77 -10.82
C ARG A 124 8.14 -0.73 -11.43
N PHE A 125 7.98 0.43 -10.79
CA PHE A 125 7.08 1.50 -11.19
C PHE A 125 7.79 2.76 -11.71
N VAL A 126 9.11 2.72 -11.92
CA VAL A 126 9.85 3.76 -12.63
C VAL A 126 10.14 3.26 -14.04
N TYR A 127 9.27 3.63 -14.99
CA TYR A 127 9.54 3.61 -16.44
C TYR A 127 9.57 5.05 -16.95
#